data_AF-A0A7J4UTS0-F1
#
_entry.id   AF-A0A7J4UTS0-F1
#
_cell.length_a   1.000
_cell.length_b   1.000
_cell.length_c   1.000
_cell.angle_alpha   90.00
_cell.angle_beta   90.00
_cell.angle_gamma   90.00
#
_symmetry.space_group_name_H-M   'P 1'
#
loop_
_entity.id
_entity.type
_entity.pdbx_description
1 polymer ?
#
loop_
_entity_poly.entity_id
_entity_poly.type
_entity_poly.pdbx_seq_one_letter_code
_entity_poly.pdbx_strand_id
1 'polypeptide(L)'
;EKEIESLEFRQQTEVLTGGTERKLIEKIADLKEKYSEKKKQLEQDRELGEKKRQAEHSRREASALHREMIQLADDAQLEHNKMIECYRMADQVRNEADEIHAKFIHAQELADFHHEWFIKVQKKLRKMDKRDESSRQSVREAAREEAKKEGEEIYERFKKGQALGTEDLMKLQKAGLL
;
A
#
# COMPACT_ATOMS: atom_id res chain seq x y z
N GLU A 1 -52.61 -20.96 -61.36
CA GLU A 1 -52.72 -19.79 -62.26
C GLU A 1 -53.01 -20.20 -63.70
N LYS A 2 -52.05 -20.75 -64.46
CA LYS A 2 -52.26 -21.14 -65.89
C LYS A 2 -53.48 -22.04 -66.15
N GLU A 3 -53.77 -22.98 -65.27
CA GLU A 3 -54.94 -23.86 -65.39
C GLU A 3 -56.26 -23.11 -65.16
N ILE A 4 -56.30 -22.16 -64.21
CA ILE A 4 -57.46 -21.30 -63.94
C ILE A 4 -57.72 -20.39 -65.14
N GLU A 5 -56.68 -19.72 -65.66
CA GLU A 5 -56.77 -18.87 -66.86
C GLU A 5 -57.26 -19.66 -68.08
N SER A 6 -56.78 -20.90 -68.26
CA SER A 6 -57.22 -21.75 -69.38
C SER A 6 -58.70 -22.15 -69.28
N LEU A 7 -59.21 -22.36 -68.07
CA LEU A 7 -60.61 -22.71 -67.83
C LEU A 7 -61.53 -21.49 -67.95
N GLU A 8 -61.07 -20.32 -67.51
CA GLU A 8 -61.76 -19.04 -67.70
C GLU A 8 -61.83 -18.64 -69.16
N PHE A 9 -60.74 -18.84 -69.91
CA PHE A 9 -60.72 -18.61 -71.35
C PHE A 9 -61.72 -19.54 -72.05
N ARG A 10 -61.74 -20.84 -71.71
CA ARG A 10 -62.74 -21.79 -72.22
C ARG A 10 -64.17 -21.38 -71.89
N GLN A 11 -64.42 -20.90 -70.68
CA GLN A 11 -65.74 -20.39 -70.29
C GLN A 11 -66.19 -19.21 -71.16
N GLN A 12 -65.27 -18.31 -71.52
CA GLN A 12 -65.57 -17.10 -72.30
C GLN A 12 -65.71 -17.36 -73.80
N THR A 13 -65.04 -18.38 -74.34
CA THR A 13 -64.96 -18.62 -75.79
C THR A 13 -65.81 -19.79 -76.30
N GLU A 14 -66.17 -20.76 -75.46
CA GLU A 14 -66.97 -21.93 -75.86
C GLU A 14 -68.46 -21.76 -75.52
N VAL A 15 -69.34 -22.14 -76.46
CA VAL A 15 -70.79 -22.18 -76.21
C VAL A 15 -71.12 -23.46 -75.42
N LEU A 16 -71.25 -23.32 -74.11
CA LEU A 16 -71.52 -24.44 -73.18
C LEU A 16 -73.01 -24.56 -72.88
N THR A 17 -73.47 -25.77 -72.55
CA THR A 17 -74.82 -25.96 -71.99
C THR A 17 -74.84 -25.50 -70.52
N GLY A 18 -75.94 -24.93 -70.04
CA GLY A 18 -76.00 -24.34 -68.69
C GLY A 18 -75.61 -25.27 -67.54
N GLY A 19 -75.78 -26.59 -67.69
CA GLY A 19 -75.31 -27.59 -66.72
C GLY A 19 -73.78 -27.80 -66.75
N THR A 20 -73.16 -27.76 -67.93
CA THR A 20 -71.70 -27.86 -68.08
C THR A 20 -70.99 -26.57 -67.69
N GLU A 21 -71.60 -25.42 -67.95
CA GLU A 21 -71.09 -24.11 -67.55
C GLU A 21 -71.08 -23.94 -66.03
N ARG A 22 -72.16 -24.34 -65.33
CA ARG A 22 -72.20 -24.33 -63.87
C ARG A 22 -71.09 -25.17 -63.23
N LYS A 23 -70.84 -26.38 -63.74
CA LYS A 23 -69.74 -27.24 -63.26
C LYS A 23 -68.37 -26.64 -63.53
N LEU A 24 -68.21 -25.93 -64.65
CA LEU A 24 -66.96 -25.24 -64.98
C LEU A 24 -66.72 -24.06 -64.03
N ILE A 25 -67.76 -23.26 -63.75
CA ILE A 25 -67.71 -22.14 -62.80
C ILE A 25 -67.37 -22.64 -61.39
N GLU A 26 -68.01 -23.71 -60.91
CA GLU A 26 -67.75 -24.31 -59.61
C GLU A 26 -66.30 -24.80 -59.51
N LYS A 27 -65.79 -25.45 -60.56
CA LYS A 27 -64.40 -25.90 -60.62
C LYS A 27 -63.39 -24.74 -60.64
N ILE A 28 -63.70 -23.64 -61.33
CA ILE A 28 -62.88 -22.42 -61.34
C ILE A 28 -62.88 -21.77 -59.95
N ALA A 29 -64.03 -21.71 -59.28
CA ALA A 29 -64.16 -21.16 -57.93
C ALA A 29 -63.32 -21.96 -56.91
N ASP A 30 -63.46 -23.30 -56.91
CA ASP A 30 -62.66 -24.20 -56.06
C ASP A 30 -61.15 -24.04 -56.32
N LEU A 31 -60.74 -23.94 -57.59
CA LEU A 31 -59.33 -23.78 -57.95
C LEU A 31 -58.79 -22.41 -57.53
N LYS A 32 -59.60 -21.34 -57.64
CA LYS A 32 -59.23 -20.00 -57.16
C LYS A 32 -59.10 -19.94 -55.64
N GLU A 33 -60.00 -20.57 -54.91
CA GLU A 33 -59.93 -20.67 -53.44
C GLU A 33 -58.65 -21.38 -53.01
N LYS A 34 -58.39 -22.58 -53.56
CA LYS A 34 -57.17 -23.35 -53.29
C LYS A 34 -55.90 -22.60 -53.68
N TYR A 35 -55.93 -21.83 -54.77
CA TYR A 35 -54.80 -21.01 -55.20
C TYR A 35 -54.53 -19.86 -54.23
N SER A 36 -55.59 -19.16 -53.79
CA SER A 36 -55.52 -18.09 -52.80
C SER A 36 -54.98 -18.59 -51.45
N GLU A 37 -55.46 -19.74 -50.97
CA GLU A 37 -54.97 -20.38 -49.75
C GLU A 37 -53.48 -20.75 -49.86
N LYS A 38 -53.07 -21.40 -50.96
CA LYS A 38 -51.65 -21.73 -51.19
C LYS A 38 -50.76 -20.49 -51.27
N LYS A 39 -51.26 -19.40 -51.87
CA LYS A 39 -50.50 -18.14 -51.94
C LYS A 39 -50.30 -17.53 -50.55
N LYS A 40 -51.35 -17.51 -49.71
CA LYS A 40 -51.25 -17.07 -48.31
C LYS A 40 -50.30 -17.94 -47.49
N GLN A 41 -50.34 -19.26 -47.68
CA GLN A 41 -49.41 -20.18 -47.02
C GLN A 41 -47.95 -19.90 -47.42
N LEU A 42 -47.69 -19.67 -48.71
CA LEU A 42 -46.35 -19.32 -49.20
C LEU A 42 -45.84 -17.98 -48.65
N GLU A 43 -46.71 -16.98 -48.49
CA GLU A 43 -46.35 -15.71 -47.87
C GLU A 43 -46.04 -15.89 -46.37
N GLN A 44 -46.87 -16.65 -45.65
CA GLN A 44 -46.63 -16.99 -44.23
C GLN A 44 -45.34 -17.77 -44.03
N ASP A 45 -45.04 -18.75 -44.88
CA ASP A 45 -43.79 -19.52 -44.82
C ASP A 45 -42.56 -18.64 -45.06
N ARG A 46 -42.66 -17.63 -45.94
CA ARG A 46 -41.60 -16.65 -46.15
C ARG A 46 -41.37 -15.78 -44.92
N GLU A 47 -42.43 -15.22 -44.34
CA GLU A 47 -42.35 -14.44 -43.11
C GLU A 47 -41.77 -15.26 -41.95
N LEU A 48 -42.21 -16.52 -41.80
CA LEU A 48 -41.70 -17.45 -40.80
C LEU A 48 -40.20 -17.71 -41.01
N GLY A 49 -39.76 -17.87 -42.26
CA GLY A 49 -38.36 -18.04 -42.62
C GLY A 49 -37.50 -16.83 -42.26
N GLU A 50 -37.99 -15.61 -42.51
CA GLU A 50 -37.30 -14.38 -42.12
C GLU A 50 -37.21 -14.22 -40.60
N LYS A 51 -38.31 -14.46 -39.88
CA LYS A 51 -38.33 -14.43 -38.41
C LYS A 51 -37.39 -15.46 -37.80
N LYS A 52 -37.31 -16.66 -38.38
CA LYS A 52 -36.38 -17.70 -37.95
C LYS A 52 -34.93 -17.26 -38.13
N ARG A 53 -34.58 -16.63 -39.27
CA ARG A 53 -33.24 -16.07 -39.51
C ARG A 53 -32.90 -14.96 -38.52
N GLN A 54 -33.84 -14.05 -38.23
CA GLN A 54 -33.65 -13.01 -37.22
C GLN A 54 -33.41 -13.62 -35.83
N ALA A 55 -34.21 -14.59 -35.43
CA ALA A 55 -34.05 -15.27 -34.14
C ALA A 55 -32.71 -16.04 -34.04
N GLU A 56 -32.25 -16.67 -35.12
CA GLU A 56 -30.94 -17.30 -35.16
C GLU A 56 -29.80 -16.28 -35.08
N HIS A 57 -29.93 -15.13 -35.74
CA HIS A 57 -28.94 -14.05 -35.67
C HIS A 57 -28.83 -13.49 -34.25
N SER A 58 -29.95 -13.10 -33.64
CA SER A 58 -29.95 -12.59 -32.25
C SER A 58 -29.42 -13.64 -31.26
N ARG A 59 -29.68 -14.92 -31.48
CA ARG A 59 -29.12 -16.00 -30.64
C ARG A 59 -27.60 -16.08 -30.75
N ARG A 60 -27.04 -15.91 -31.95
CA ARG A 60 -25.59 -15.90 -32.17
C ARG A 60 -24.95 -14.69 -31.50
N GLU A 61 -25.55 -13.51 -31.63
CA GLU A 61 -25.08 -12.29 -30.96
C GLU A 61 -25.12 -12.45 -29.44
N ALA A 62 -26.23 -12.92 -28.87
CA ALA A 62 -26.33 -13.18 -27.44
C ALA A 62 -25.27 -14.17 -26.95
N SER A 63 -24.99 -15.22 -27.73
CA SER A 63 -23.93 -16.19 -27.40
C SER A 63 -22.53 -15.58 -27.47
N ALA A 64 -22.28 -14.65 -28.40
CA ALA A 64 -21.01 -13.94 -28.50
C ALA A 64 -20.82 -13.00 -27.31
N LEU A 65 -21.82 -12.18 -26.99
CA LEU A 65 -21.81 -11.27 -25.85
C LEU A 65 -21.65 -12.04 -24.52
N HIS A 66 -22.31 -13.19 -24.38
CA HIS A 66 -22.17 -14.01 -23.19
C HIS A 66 -20.73 -14.53 -23.02
N ARG A 67 -20.07 -14.96 -24.11
CA ARG A 67 -18.66 -15.37 -24.06
C ARG A 67 -17.74 -14.21 -23.67
N GLU A 68 -17.95 -13.04 -24.25
CA GLU A 68 -17.19 -11.83 -23.92
C GLU A 68 -17.39 -11.44 -22.46
N MET A 69 -18.62 -11.49 -21.96
CA MET A 69 -18.93 -11.25 -20.55
C MET A 69 -18.20 -12.22 -19.61
N ILE A 70 -18.12 -13.51 -19.96
CA ILE A 70 -17.37 -14.50 -19.17
C ILE A 70 -15.88 -14.13 -19.16
N GLN A 71 -15.30 -13.81 -20.32
CA GLN A 71 -13.89 -13.43 -20.42
C GLN A 71 -13.58 -12.20 -19.56
N LEU A 72 -14.41 -11.15 -19.66
CA LEU A 72 -14.25 -9.95 -18.85
C LEU A 72 -14.41 -10.23 -17.35
N ALA A 73 -15.30 -11.14 -16.96
CA ALA A 73 -15.46 -11.54 -15.58
C ALA A 73 -14.23 -12.30 -15.05
N ASP A 74 -13.69 -13.23 -15.85
CA ASP A 74 -12.48 -13.98 -15.50
C ASP A 74 -11.26 -13.04 -15.37
N ASP A 75 -11.10 -12.11 -16.30
CA ASP A 75 -10.03 -11.10 -16.27
C ASP A 75 -10.15 -10.19 -15.05
N ALA A 76 -11.37 -9.72 -14.75
CA ALA A 76 -11.63 -8.91 -13.56
C ALA A 76 -11.32 -9.68 -12.27
N GLN A 77 -11.66 -10.97 -12.21
CA GLN A 77 -11.36 -11.81 -11.05
C GLN A 77 -9.85 -12.03 -10.89
N LEU A 78 -9.12 -12.16 -11.99
CA LEU A 78 -7.67 -12.30 -11.98
C LEU A 78 -6.98 -11.04 -11.47
N GLU A 79 -7.40 -9.85 -11.92
CA GLU A 79 -6.89 -8.57 -11.41
C GLU A 79 -7.29 -8.33 -9.94
N HIS A 80 -8.50 -8.72 -9.55
CA HIS A 80 -8.91 -8.69 -8.14
C HIS A 80 -8.02 -9.57 -7.25
N ASN A 81 -7.65 -10.76 -7.72
CA ASN A 81 -6.75 -11.64 -6.97
C ASN A 81 -5.34 -11.03 -6.85
N LYS A 82 -4.80 -10.45 -7.93
CA LYS A 82 -3.53 -9.71 -7.88
C LYS A 82 -3.58 -8.55 -6.89
N MET A 83 -4.68 -7.78 -6.88
CA MET A 83 -4.89 -6.70 -5.92
C MET A 83 -4.80 -7.22 -4.47
N ILE A 84 -5.46 -8.34 -4.16
CA ILE A 84 -5.41 -8.95 -2.82
C ILE A 84 -3.97 -9.35 -2.45
N GLU A 85 -3.22 -9.94 -3.38
CA GLU A 85 -1.82 -10.31 -3.13
C GLU A 85 -0.96 -9.07 -2.82
N CYS A 86 -1.11 -8.00 -3.60
CA CYS A 86 -0.43 -6.72 -3.34
C CYS A 86 -0.76 -6.18 -1.94
N TYR A 87 -2.04 -6.23 -1.53
CA TYR A 87 -2.44 -5.81 -0.19
C TYR A 87 -1.79 -6.65 0.91
N ARG A 88 -1.75 -7.98 0.74
CA ARG A 88 -1.09 -8.88 1.69
C ARG A 88 0.40 -8.60 1.81
N MET A 89 1.08 -8.37 0.69
CA MET A 89 2.50 -8.00 0.69
C MET A 89 2.73 -6.64 1.36
N ALA A 90 1.87 -5.66 1.11
CA ALA A 90 1.95 -4.35 1.77
C ALA A 90 1.77 -4.46 3.29
N ASP A 91 0.82 -5.28 3.75
CA ASP A 91 0.63 -5.55 5.19
C ASP A 91 1.82 -6.27 5.82
N GLN A 92 2.46 -7.20 5.10
CA GLN A 92 3.70 -7.84 5.57
C GLN A 92 4.82 -6.82 5.77
N VAL A 93 5.07 -5.98 4.76
CA VAL A 93 6.08 -4.91 4.84
C VAL A 93 5.78 -3.95 5.99
N ARG A 94 4.50 -3.61 6.19
CA ARG A 94 4.07 -2.76 7.31
C ARG A 94 4.40 -3.39 8.67
N ASN A 95 4.08 -4.67 8.85
CA ASN A 95 4.39 -5.38 10.10
C ASN A 95 5.91 -5.46 10.34
N GLU A 96 6.70 -5.74 9.31
CA GLU A 96 8.16 -5.74 9.40
C GLU A 96 8.71 -4.36 9.79
N ALA A 97 8.16 -3.29 9.22
CA ALA A 97 8.52 -1.92 9.55
C ALA A 97 8.18 -1.58 11.01
N ASP A 98 7.01 -2.00 11.51
CA ASP A 98 6.60 -1.79 12.89
C ASP A 98 7.53 -2.54 13.87
N GLU A 99 7.94 -3.76 13.55
CA GLU A 99 8.92 -4.51 14.34
C GLU A 99 10.29 -3.83 14.40
N ILE A 100 10.79 -3.34 13.26
CA ILE A 100 12.06 -2.62 13.19
C ILE A 100 11.96 -1.31 13.98
N HIS A 101 10.85 -0.59 13.85
CA HIS A 101 10.62 0.65 14.58
C HIS A 101 10.56 0.43 16.09
N ALA A 102 9.93 -0.65 16.55
CA ALA A 102 9.94 -1.02 17.97
C ALA A 102 11.37 -1.30 18.49
N LYS A 103 12.18 -2.04 17.70
CA LYS A 103 13.60 -2.29 18.04
C LYS A 103 14.41 -1.00 18.06
N PHE A 104 14.14 -0.08 17.13
CA PHE A 104 14.79 1.24 17.07
C PHE A 104 14.47 2.07 18.31
N ILE A 105 13.20 2.17 18.70
CA ILE A 105 12.79 2.87 19.94
C ILE A 105 13.51 2.26 21.15
N HIS A 106 13.52 0.93 21.27
CA HIS A 106 14.18 0.28 22.38
C HIS A 106 15.69 0.57 22.44
N ALA A 107 16.37 0.55 21.28
CA ALA A 107 17.79 0.91 21.21
C ALA A 107 18.03 2.39 21.59
N GLN A 108 17.12 3.29 21.19
CA GLN A 108 17.18 4.69 21.56
C GLN A 108 17.01 4.90 23.07
N GLU A 109 16.01 4.26 23.69
CA GLU A 109 15.79 4.31 25.14
C GLU A 109 17.02 3.80 25.91
N LEU A 110 17.63 2.70 25.44
CA LEU A 110 18.84 2.16 26.06
C LEU A 110 20.03 3.11 25.90
N ALA A 111 20.18 3.73 24.74
CA ALA A 111 21.21 4.74 24.51
C ALA A 111 21.03 5.96 25.43
N ASP A 112 19.80 6.44 25.59
CA ASP A 112 19.47 7.55 26.49
C ASP A 112 19.75 7.19 27.96
N PHE A 113 19.41 5.97 28.38
CA PHE A 113 19.74 5.47 29.71
C PHE A 113 21.25 5.46 29.97
N HIS A 114 22.03 4.91 29.03
CA HIS A 114 23.49 4.89 29.14
C HIS A 114 24.09 6.29 29.09
N HIS A 115 23.54 7.19 28.27
CA HIS A 115 23.97 8.58 28.19
C HIS A 115 23.73 9.33 29.50
N GLU A 116 22.55 9.16 30.12
CA GLU A 116 22.25 9.77 31.41
C GLU A 116 23.19 9.25 32.50
N TRP A 117 23.45 7.94 32.51
CA TRP A 117 24.38 7.32 33.44
C TRP A 117 25.81 7.85 33.25
N PHE A 118 26.25 7.97 32.00
CA PHE A 118 27.55 8.56 31.66
C PHE A 118 27.67 9.99 32.19
N ILE A 119 26.67 10.84 31.98
CA ILE A 119 26.65 12.21 32.52
C ILE A 119 26.73 12.19 34.06
N LYS A 120 25.97 11.31 34.72
CA LYS A 120 25.98 11.18 36.19
C LYS A 120 27.39 10.82 36.71
N VAL A 121 28.04 9.83 36.08
CA VAL A 121 29.39 9.41 36.44
C VAL A 121 30.40 10.53 36.17
N GLN A 122 30.32 11.18 35.01
CA GLN A 122 31.19 12.30 34.67
C GLN A 122 31.06 13.46 35.68
N LYS A 123 29.83 13.80 36.10
CA LYS A 123 29.59 14.81 37.15
C LYS A 123 30.16 14.38 38.50
N LYS A 124 30.07 13.10 38.88
CA LYS A 124 30.67 12.57 40.11
C LYS A 124 32.20 12.65 40.05
N LEU A 125 32.81 12.24 38.94
CA LEU A 125 34.26 12.30 38.75
C LEU A 125 34.77 13.73 38.89
N ARG A 126 34.16 14.69 38.19
CA ARG A 126 34.50 16.12 38.33
C ARG A 126 34.38 16.64 39.77
N LYS A 127 33.42 16.15 40.56
CA LYS A 127 33.28 16.52 41.98
C LYS A 127 34.40 15.91 42.83
N MET A 128 34.81 14.67 42.53
CA MET A 128 35.93 14.02 43.22
C MET A 128 37.24 14.72 42.88
N ASP A 129 37.50 15.00 41.60
CA ASP A 129 38.70 15.74 41.17
C ASP A 129 38.83 17.09 41.88
N LYS A 130 37.73 17.85 41.98
CA LYS A 130 37.70 19.12 42.73
C LYS A 130 37.99 18.96 44.22
N ARG A 131 37.47 17.89 44.85
CA ARG A 131 37.74 17.60 46.26
C ARG A 131 39.20 17.22 46.47
N ASP A 132 39.75 16.38 45.59
CA ASP A 132 41.15 15.97 45.65
C ASP A 132 42.09 17.16 45.42
N GLU A 133 41.75 18.05 44.49
CA GLU A 133 42.49 19.29 44.28
C GLU A 133 42.43 20.21 45.51
N SER A 134 41.25 20.40 46.11
CA SER A 134 41.12 21.18 47.35
C SER A 134 41.88 20.56 48.52
N SER A 135 41.90 19.23 48.63
CA SER A 135 42.67 18.51 49.66
C SER A 135 44.17 18.68 49.45
N ARG A 136 44.64 18.60 48.20
CA ARG A 136 46.04 18.90 47.87
C ARG A 136 46.41 20.34 48.14
N GLN A 137 45.50 21.29 47.89
CA GLN A 137 45.71 22.70 48.24
C GLN A 137 45.79 22.89 49.74
N SER A 138 44.86 22.34 50.52
CA SER A 138 44.88 22.47 51.99
C SER A 138 46.12 21.83 52.61
N VAL A 139 46.58 20.67 52.11
CA VAL A 139 47.84 20.06 52.54
C VAL A 139 49.04 20.95 52.21
N ARG A 140 49.06 21.57 51.02
CA ARG A 140 50.12 22.52 50.64
C ARG A 140 50.09 23.79 51.49
N GLU A 141 48.90 24.30 51.82
CA GLU A 141 48.71 25.46 52.69
C GLU A 141 49.15 25.16 54.12
N ALA A 142 48.72 24.04 54.69
CA ALA A 142 49.16 23.58 56.01
C ALA A 142 50.69 23.43 56.07
N ALA A 143 51.31 22.80 55.07
CA ALA A 143 52.77 22.69 54.99
C ALA A 143 53.46 24.06 54.87
N ARG A 144 52.85 25.03 54.18
CA ARG A 144 53.36 26.42 54.12
C ARG A 144 53.21 27.16 55.45
N GLU A 145 52.09 26.98 56.15
CA GLU A 145 51.88 27.58 57.47
C GLU A 145 52.82 26.99 58.52
N GLU A 146 53.02 25.68 58.51
CA GLU A 146 53.99 25.00 59.37
C GLU A 146 55.41 25.51 59.09
N ALA A 147 55.81 25.58 57.81
CA ALA A 147 57.11 26.16 57.43
C ALA A 147 57.25 27.63 57.85
N LYS A 148 56.18 28.43 57.81
CA LYS A 148 56.19 29.82 58.30
C LYS A 148 56.36 29.88 59.81
N LYS A 149 55.62 29.08 60.59
CA LYS A 149 55.74 29.03 62.06
C LYS A 149 57.15 28.59 62.48
N GLU A 150 57.68 27.54 61.87
CA GLU A 150 59.06 27.11 62.10
C GLU A 150 60.05 28.22 61.77
N GLY A 151 59.85 28.93 60.66
CA GLY A 151 60.65 30.09 60.28
C GLY A 151 60.58 31.25 61.27
N GLU A 152 59.39 31.59 61.77
CA GLU A 152 59.18 32.65 62.78
C GLU A 152 59.86 32.29 64.12
N GLU A 153 59.77 31.03 64.55
CA GLU A 153 60.46 30.55 65.76
C GLU A 153 61.99 30.60 65.63
N ILE A 154 62.53 30.24 64.45
CA ILE A 154 63.96 30.37 64.14
C ILE A 154 64.37 31.85 64.11
N TYR A 155 63.56 32.72 63.51
CA TYR A 155 63.82 34.16 63.43
C TYR A 155 63.80 34.84 64.80
N GLU A 156 62.88 34.46 65.67
CA GLU A 156 62.84 34.95 67.06
C GLU A 156 64.03 34.45 67.89
N ARG A 157 64.50 33.21 67.67
CA ARG A 157 65.76 32.71 68.27
C ARG A 157 66.98 33.49 67.78
N PHE A 158 67.01 33.84 66.49
CA PHE A 158 68.07 34.68 65.91
C PHE A 158 68.06 36.09 66.51
N LYS A 159 66.89 36.75 66.62
CA LYS A 159 66.76 38.05 67.30
C LYS A 159 67.25 38.03 68.75
N LYS A 160 67.10 36.90 69.43
CA LYS A 160 67.58 36.68 70.81
C LYS A 160 69.09 36.39 70.90
N GLY A 161 69.82 36.44 69.78
CA GLY A 161 71.28 36.34 69.74
C GLY A 161 71.84 34.91 69.62
N GLN A 162 71.01 33.92 69.30
CA GLN A 162 71.49 32.55 69.05
C GLN A 162 72.08 32.42 67.62
N ALA A 163 73.18 31.69 67.49
CA ALA A 163 73.83 31.45 66.20
C ALA A 163 72.96 30.54 65.30
N LEU A 164 72.72 30.95 64.06
CA LEU A 164 71.97 30.17 63.07
C LEU A 164 72.88 29.17 62.36
N GLY A 165 72.41 27.93 62.20
CA GLY A 165 73.04 26.93 61.35
C GLY A 165 72.65 27.05 59.87
N THR A 166 73.33 26.31 59.00
CA THR A 166 73.02 26.24 57.55
C THR A 166 71.61 25.69 57.28
N GLU A 167 71.15 24.75 58.11
CA GLU A 167 69.79 24.21 58.00
C GLU A 167 68.71 25.23 58.40
N ASP A 168 68.99 26.06 59.40
CA ASP A 168 68.07 27.11 59.86
C ASP A 168 67.93 28.22 58.80
N LEU A 169 69.02 28.56 58.11
CA LEU A 169 69.01 29.49 56.97
C LEU A 169 68.17 28.95 55.81
N MET A 170 68.26 27.65 55.48
CA MET A 170 67.43 27.04 54.43
C MET A 170 65.94 27.02 54.81
N LYS A 171 65.61 26.83 56.10
CA LYS A 171 64.23 26.88 56.59
C LYS A 171 63.66 28.30 56.55
N LEU A 172 64.44 29.31 56.92
CA LEU A 172 64.07 30.73 56.77
C LEU A 172 63.84 31.14 55.30
N GLN A 173 64.68 30.65 54.37
CA GLN A 173 64.51 30.89 52.93
C GLN A 173 63.22 30.25 52.40
N LYS A 174 62.91 29.02 52.84
CA LYS A 174 61.65 28.33 52.47
C LYS A 174 60.41 29.02 53.07
N ALA A 175 60.55 29.65 54.24
CA ALA A 175 59.49 30.42 54.89
C ALA A 175 59.31 31.84 54.30
N GLY A 176 60.26 32.34 53.51
CA GLY A 176 60.24 33.69 52.93
C GLY A 176 60.59 34.80 53.93
N LEU A 177 61.35 34.49 54.98
CA LEU A 177 61.79 35.41 56.04
C LEU A 177 63.26 35.87 55.89
N LEU A 178 63.85 35.58 54.72
CA LEU A 178 65.17 35.97 54.22
C LEU A 178 65.00 36.65 52.86
#